data_AF-A0A3C1ETC2-F1
#
_entry.id   AF-A0A3C1ETC2-F1
#
_cell.length_a   1.000
_cell.length_b   1.000
_cell.length_c   1.000
_cell.angle_alpha   90.00
_cell.angle_beta   90.00
_cell.angle_gamma   90.00
#
_symmetry.space_group_name_H-M   'P 1'
#
loop_
_entity.id
_entity.type
_entity.pdbx_description
1 polymer ?
#
loop_
_entity_poly.entity_id
_entity_poly.type
_entity_poly.pdbx_seq_one_letter_code
_entity_poly.pdbx_strand_id
1 'polypeptide(L)'
;MYPTQFDDSFKLADLFLGAANHPTFVSFIEADLSGRDVLCALTNWAGGVNETSRAPMFGPWKAYSLLARGAKIGVTTTPIYEFKEGCQLPGGVREDSFITSCSAWENPKIDLMLALLLQWSLKNEVRFHHVGYRFINDEEGENALKAAMDKQSNTARLLHASDHDRYLVEVPTSKSQNKRYWKEFQKWSTPQKSNGLHWDFATTDPERMIEYIGKYSGLQVETWKREKGSPSALVHAFDKDGRDIAIHARSEWTFI
;
A
#
# COMPACT_ATOMS: atom_id res chain seq x y z
N MET A 1 8.66 26.01 0.21
CA MET A 1 7.46 25.53 -0.51
C MET A 1 7.84 24.24 -1.22
N TYR A 2 7.73 23.09 -0.55
CA TYR A 2 7.60 21.76 -1.19
C TYR A 2 6.57 20.86 -0.45
N PRO A 3 5.30 21.29 -0.29
CA PRO A 3 4.22 20.38 0.16
C PRO A 3 3.83 19.32 -0.88
N THR A 4 4.16 19.52 -2.17
CA THR A 4 3.53 18.79 -3.27
C THR A 4 3.80 17.28 -3.26
N GLN A 5 5.03 16.84 -2.97
CA GLN A 5 5.37 15.42 -3.00
C GLN A 5 4.72 14.65 -1.85
N PHE A 6 4.78 15.19 -0.62
CA PHE A 6 4.10 14.58 0.53
C PHE A 6 2.59 14.58 0.35
N ASP A 7 2.02 15.67 -0.17
CA ASP A 7 0.59 15.76 -0.45
C ASP A 7 0.14 14.73 -1.50
N ASP A 8 0.91 14.53 -2.57
CA ASP A 8 0.55 13.60 -3.63
C ASP A 8 0.71 12.14 -3.18
N SER A 9 1.79 11.80 -2.47
CA SER A 9 1.95 10.48 -1.83
C SER A 9 0.88 10.23 -0.76
N PHE A 10 0.47 11.24 -0.01
CA PHE A 10 -0.60 11.10 0.97
C PHE A 10 -1.97 10.92 0.30
N LYS A 11 -2.28 11.63 -0.79
CA LYS A 11 -3.51 11.38 -1.57
C LYS A 11 -3.55 9.95 -2.11
N LEU A 12 -2.40 9.43 -2.57
CA LEU A 12 -2.27 8.03 -2.97
C LEU A 12 -2.60 7.10 -1.79
N ALA A 13 -1.98 7.32 -0.63
CA ALA A 13 -2.23 6.57 0.60
C ALA A 13 -3.71 6.56 0.96
N ASP A 14 -4.30 7.75 1.07
CA ASP A 14 -5.68 7.95 1.46
C ASP A 14 -6.67 7.29 0.48
N LEU A 15 -6.33 7.24 -0.81
CA LEU A 15 -7.10 6.56 -1.83
C LEU A 15 -7.04 5.03 -1.67
N PHE A 16 -5.86 4.40 -1.65
CA PHE A 16 -5.79 2.93 -1.65
C PHE A 16 -6.18 2.32 -0.29
N LEU A 17 -5.86 3.00 0.81
CA LEU A 17 -6.25 2.58 2.16
C LEU A 17 -7.76 2.76 2.38
N GLY A 18 -8.32 3.87 1.88
CA GLY A 18 -9.77 4.08 1.87
C GLY A 18 -10.49 3.06 0.99
N ALA A 19 -9.93 2.70 -0.16
CA ALA A 19 -10.49 1.68 -1.04
C ALA A 19 -10.59 0.31 -0.33
N ALA A 20 -9.55 -0.06 0.42
CA ALA A 20 -9.50 -1.28 1.24
C ALA A 20 -10.29 -1.19 2.56
N ASN A 21 -10.83 -0.02 2.93
CA ASN A 21 -11.39 0.24 4.27
C ASN A 21 -10.43 -0.10 5.41
N HIS A 22 -9.13 0.15 5.22
CA HIS A 22 -8.09 -0.09 6.21
C HIS A 22 -7.37 1.22 6.57
N PRO A 23 -7.98 2.06 7.43
CA PRO A 23 -7.31 3.23 8.00
C PRO A 23 -5.89 2.93 8.44
N THR A 24 -4.92 3.70 7.96
CA THR A 24 -3.52 3.58 8.38
C THR A 24 -2.96 4.94 8.73
N PHE A 25 -2.23 5.01 9.85
CA PHE A 25 -1.56 6.24 10.26
C PHE A 25 -0.24 6.35 9.50
N VAL A 26 -0.06 7.45 8.79
CA VAL A 26 1.11 7.70 7.93
C VAL A 26 1.86 8.91 8.44
N SER A 27 3.19 8.84 8.46
CA SER A 27 4.06 9.99 8.71
C SER A 27 5.11 10.11 7.63
N PHE A 28 5.20 11.29 7.03
CA PHE A 28 6.27 11.73 6.15
C PHE A 28 7.09 12.79 6.86
N ILE A 29 8.41 12.68 6.81
CA ILE A 29 9.36 13.68 7.32
C ILE A 29 10.45 13.86 6.26
N GLU A 30 10.76 15.11 5.93
CA GLU A 30 11.99 15.47 5.23
C GLU A 30 12.96 16.02 6.27
N ALA A 31 14.11 15.37 6.40
CA ALA A 31 15.19 15.82 7.26
C ALA A 31 15.94 16.99 6.62
N ASP A 32 16.45 17.89 7.45
CA ASP A 32 17.28 19.00 7.02
C ASP A 32 18.65 18.53 6.46
N LEU A 33 19.50 19.48 6.05
CA LEU A 33 20.84 19.18 5.52
C LEU A 33 21.75 18.50 6.56
N SER A 34 21.54 18.73 7.85
CA SER A 34 22.25 17.99 8.89
C SER A 34 21.78 16.53 8.99
N GLY A 35 20.58 16.23 8.48
CA GLY A 35 19.93 14.94 8.52
C GLY A 35 19.41 14.56 9.90
N ARG A 36 19.23 15.54 10.80
CA ARG A 36 18.86 15.36 12.22
C ARG A 36 17.65 16.19 12.64
N ASP A 37 17.39 17.30 11.96
CA ASP A 37 16.23 18.15 12.22
C ASP A 37 15.18 17.97 11.13
N VAL A 38 13.96 18.44 11.39
CA VAL A 38 12.84 18.35 10.47
C VAL A 38 12.79 19.61 9.60
N LEU A 39 12.91 19.44 8.28
CA LEU A 39 12.65 20.51 7.31
C LEU A 39 11.15 20.65 7.04
N CYS A 40 10.47 19.54 6.80
CA CYS A 40 9.02 19.50 6.68
C CYS A 40 8.45 18.14 7.13
N ALA A 41 7.19 18.12 7.52
CA ALA A 41 6.51 16.89 7.94
C ALA A 41 5.02 16.92 7.60
N LEU A 42 4.46 15.75 7.29
CA LEU A 42 3.04 15.50 7.13
C LEU A 42 2.69 14.21 7.86
N THR A 43 1.88 14.30 8.90
CA THR A 43 1.51 13.14 9.73
C THR A 43 0.01 13.12 9.96
N ASN A 44 -0.67 12.10 9.44
CA ASN A 44 -2.13 11.99 9.54
C ASN A 44 -2.65 10.57 9.26
N TRP A 45 -3.92 10.34 9.53
CA TRP A 45 -4.67 9.16 9.13
C TRP A 45 -5.00 9.18 7.63
N ALA A 46 -4.64 8.11 6.92
CA ALA A 46 -5.03 7.86 5.54
C ALA A 46 -6.08 6.75 5.47
N GLY A 47 -7.13 6.93 4.65
CA GLY A 47 -8.22 5.96 4.49
C GLY A 47 -9.31 6.05 5.58
N GLY A 48 -9.31 7.11 6.39
CA GLY A 48 -10.23 7.30 7.53
C GLY A 48 -9.52 7.15 8.88
N VAL A 49 -10.27 7.25 9.97
CA VAL A 49 -9.76 7.16 11.36
C VAL A 49 -10.17 5.84 11.99
N ASN A 50 -9.27 5.22 12.77
CA ASN A 50 -9.59 4.08 13.64
C ASN A 50 -9.38 4.46 15.12
N GLU A 51 -10.48 4.72 15.81
CA GLU A 51 -10.51 5.26 17.19
C GLU A 51 -9.88 4.33 18.24
N THR A 52 -9.80 3.03 17.97
CA THR A 52 -9.27 2.03 18.93
C THR A 52 -7.79 1.70 18.71
N SER A 53 -7.12 2.35 17.75
CA SER A 53 -5.77 1.99 17.34
C SER A 53 -4.66 2.72 18.11
N ARG A 54 -3.56 2.02 18.41
CA ARG A 54 -2.30 2.61 18.92
C ARG A 54 -1.41 3.17 17.81
N ALA A 55 -1.85 3.11 16.56
CA ALA A 55 -1.10 3.58 15.40
C ALA A 55 -0.55 5.01 15.51
N PRO A 56 -1.30 6.01 16.04
CA PRO A 56 -0.81 7.37 16.19
C PRO A 56 0.40 7.53 17.12
N MET A 57 0.64 6.56 18.01
CA MET A 57 1.84 6.53 18.85
C MET A 57 3.01 5.86 18.10
N PHE A 58 2.75 4.73 17.45
CA PHE A 58 3.81 3.94 16.80
C PHE A 58 4.31 4.55 15.49
N GLY A 59 3.44 5.17 14.67
CA GLY A 59 3.86 5.79 13.41
C GLY A 59 4.95 6.86 13.62
N PRO A 60 4.67 7.92 14.39
CA PRO A 60 5.68 8.93 14.71
C PRO A 60 6.90 8.35 15.40
N TRP A 61 6.76 7.40 16.33
CA TRP A 61 7.91 6.79 16.99
C TRP A 61 8.84 6.08 15.99
N LYS A 62 8.30 5.36 15.00
CA LYS A 62 9.08 4.77 13.90
C LYS A 62 9.82 5.86 13.12
N ALA A 63 9.12 6.91 12.69
CA ALA A 63 9.71 8.01 11.91
C ALA A 63 10.81 8.76 12.67
N TYR A 64 10.58 9.14 13.93
CA TYR A 64 11.57 9.84 14.75
C TYR A 64 12.76 8.96 15.14
N SER A 65 12.58 7.64 15.26
CA SER A 65 13.71 6.72 15.43
C SER A 65 14.66 6.76 14.23
N LEU A 66 14.10 6.81 13.02
CA LEU A 66 14.86 6.94 11.76
C LEU A 66 15.49 8.32 11.58
N LEU A 67 14.83 9.38 12.03
CA LEU A 67 15.42 10.72 12.04
C LEU A 67 16.64 10.77 12.96
N ALA A 68 16.51 10.21 14.17
CA ALA A 68 17.55 10.23 15.18
C ALA A 68 18.77 9.37 14.82
N ARG A 69 18.55 8.17 14.27
CA ARG A 69 19.60 7.14 14.12
C ARG A 69 19.67 6.44 12.77
N GLY A 70 18.73 6.70 11.86
CA GLY A 70 18.79 6.12 10.51
C GLY A 70 19.99 6.63 9.72
N ALA A 71 20.51 5.82 8.79
CA ALA A 71 21.60 6.24 7.93
C ALA A 71 21.16 7.43 7.06
N LYS A 72 22.04 8.42 6.93
CA LYS A 72 21.77 9.65 6.16
C LYS A 72 21.92 9.48 4.65
N ILE A 73 22.54 8.38 4.23
CA ILE A 73 22.78 8.04 2.83
C ILE A 73 22.32 6.60 2.65
N GLY A 74 21.54 6.36 1.61
CA GLY A 74 20.94 5.06 1.34
C GLY A 74 19.72 4.80 2.21
N VAL A 75 19.35 3.52 2.32
CA VAL A 75 18.09 3.10 2.93
C VAL A 75 18.31 2.51 4.33
N THR A 76 17.50 2.94 5.29
CA THR A 76 17.40 2.32 6.63
C THR A 76 15.93 2.07 6.97
N THR A 77 15.61 0.94 7.58
CA THR A 77 14.25 0.60 8.01
C THR A 77 14.18 0.48 9.53
N THR A 78 12.97 0.57 10.11
CA THR A 78 12.77 0.10 11.48
C THR A 78 12.60 -1.42 11.52
N PRO A 79 13.04 -2.11 12.58
CA PRO A 79 13.86 -1.59 13.69
C PRO A 79 15.30 -1.26 13.28
N ILE A 80 15.92 -0.32 13.98
CA ILE A 80 17.36 -0.02 13.85
C ILE A 80 18.08 -0.82 14.94
N TYR A 81 18.78 -1.89 14.55
CA TYR A 81 19.30 -2.88 15.50
C TYR A 81 20.26 -2.30 16.55
N GLU A 82 21.09 -1.34 16.16
CA GLU A 82 22.01 -0.63 17.05
C GLU A 82 21.34 0.44 17.95
N PHE A 83 20.04 0.73 17.79
CA PHE A 83 19.31 1.72 18.59
C PHE A 83 18.27 1.07 19.51
N LYS A 84 18.69 0.70 20.72
CA LYS A 84 17.87 -0.03 21.69
C LYS A 84 16.64 0.76 22.16
N GLU A 85 16.76 2.08 22.29
CA GLU A 85 15.66 2.98 22.69
C GLU A 85 14.74 3.34 21.51
N GLY A 86 15.10 2.93 20.29
CA GLY A 86 14.30 3.14 19.09
C GLY A 86 13.07 2.23 19.02
N CYS A 87 12.19 2.54 18.06
CA CYS A 87 11.04 1.70 17.79
C CYS A 87 11.48 0.32 17.28
N GLN A 88 11.09 -0.72 18.01
CA GLN A 88 11.44 -2.11 17.68
C GLN A 88 10.49 -2.74 16.64
N LEU A 89 9.46 -2.01 16.21
CA LEU A 89 8.47 -2.48 15.25
C LEU A 89 8.83 -2.05 13.82
N PRO A 90 8.82 -2.97 12.84
CA PRO A 90 8.86 -2.61 11.43
C PRO A 90 7.73 -1.65 11.02
N GLY A 91 7.95 -0.90 9.96
CA GLY A 91 6.96 0.03 9.41
C GLY A 91 7.48 1.44 9.14
N GLY A 92 8.75 1.72 9.39
CA GLY A 92 9.41 2.94 8.95
C GLY A 92 10.51 2.65 7.93
N VAL A 93 10.71 3.58 7.00
CA VAL A 93 11.84 3.63 6.09
C VAL A 93 12.37 5.06 6.00
N ARG A 94 13.70 5.19 5.96
CA ARG A 94 14.43 6.39 5.58
C ARG A 94 15.20 6.10 4.32
N GLU A 95 15.15 7.00 3.36
CA GLU A 95 16.07 7.05 2.23
C GLU A 95 16.61 8.47 2.10
N ASP A 96 17.90 8.62 2.39
CA ASP A 96 18.60 9.90 2.43
C ASP A 96 17.95 10.90 3.43
N SER A 97 17.29 11.95 2.91
CA SER A 97 16.55 12.95 3.70
C SER A 97 15.09 12.56 3.94
N PHE A 98 14.51 11.67 3.17
CA PHE A 98 13.08 11.37 3.25
C PHE A 98 12.81 10.19 4.17
N ILE A 99 11.82 10.34 5.05
CA ILE A 99 11.40 9.33 6.01
C ILE A 99 9.90 9.12 5.83
N THR A 100 9.50 7.87 5.67
CA THR A 100 8.11 7.45 5.61
C THR A 100 7.85 6.39 6.65
N SER A 101 6.72 6.46 7.35
CA SER A 101 6.28 5.39 8.21
C SER A 101 4.78 5.15 8.10
N CYS A 102 4.40 3.88 8.26
CA CYS A 102 3.02 3.43 8.37
C CYS A 102 2.82 2.69 9.68
N SER A 103 1.62 2.81 10.22
CA SER A 103 1.19 2.08 11.40
C SER A 103 -0.32 1.88 11.38
N ALA A 104 -0.77 0.64 11.42
CA ALA A 104 -2.13 0.24 11.78
C ALA A 104 -2.30 -1.27 11.76
N TRP A 105 -1.49 -1.96 10.94
CA TRP A 105 -1.61 -3.39 10.76
C TRP A 105 -1.00 -4.13 11.94
N GLU A 106 -1.66 -5.19 12.38
CA GLU A 106 -1.14 -6.05 13.45
C GLU A 106 0.12 -6.82 12.99
N ASN A 107 0.33 -6.94 11.68
CA ASN A 107 1.60 -7.39 11.12
C ASN A 107 2.47 -6.19 10.69
N PRO A 108 3.56 -5.88 11.41
CA PRO A 108 4.48 -4.79 11.08
C PRO A 108 5.17 -4.92 9.71
N LYS A 109 5.23 -6.13 9.12
CA LYS A 109 5.76 -6.30 7.76
C LYS A 109 4.84 -5.69 6.70
N ILE A 110 3.53 -5.69 6.93
CA ILE A 110 2.58 -5.00 6.05
C ILE A 110 2.76 -3.49 6.19
N ASP A 111 2.88 -2.98 7.42
CA ASP A 111 3.23 -1.56 7.64
C ASP A 111 4.51 -1.18 6.88
N LEU A 112 5.56 -2.02 6.92
CA LEU A 112 6.82 -1.73 6.22
C LEU A 112 6.67 -1.79 4.70
N MET A 113 5.93 -2.78 4.19
CA MET A 113 5.60 -2.91 2.77
C MET A 113 4.91 -1.65 2.25
N LEU A 114 3.93 -1.12 2.99
CA LEU A 114 3.22 0.11 2.65
C LEU A 114 4.10 1.35 2.77
N ALA A 115 4.94 1.45 3.82
CA ALA A 115 5.86 2.55 3.98
C ALA A 115 6.88 2.63 2.83
N LEU A 116 7.36 1.47 2.33
CA LEU A 116 8.27 1.39 1.19
C LEU A 116 7.59 1.78 -0.14
N LEU A 117 6.34 1.38 -0.36
CA LEU A 117 5.55 1.84 -1.51
C LEU A 117 5.40 3.38 -1.50
N LEU A 118 5.02 3.93 -0.35
CA LEU A 118 4.84 5.37 -0.20
C LEU A 118 6.16 6.13 -0.34
N GLN A 119 7.25 5.61 0.22
CA GLN A 119 8.60 6.15 0.03
C GLN A 119 9.00 6.17 -1.44
N TRP A 120 8.72 5.09 -2.19
CA TRP A 120 8.97 5.03 -3.64
C TRP A 120 8.18 6.10 -4.40
N SER A 121 6.91 6.32 -4.02
CA SER A 121 6.02 7.29 -4.67
C SER A 121 6.45 8.76 -4.51
N LEU A 122 7.33 9.07 -3.54
CA LEU A 122 7.88 10.42 -3.38
C LEU A 122 8.76 10.84 -4.57
N LYS A 123 9.39 9.86 -5.23
CA LYS A 123 10.36 10.08 -6.32
C LYS A 123 9.87 9.58 -7.67
N ASN A 124 8.83 8.75 -7.69
CA ASN A 124 8.35 8.08 -8.90
C ASN A 124 6.84 8.22 -9.00
N GLU A 125 6.33 8.30 -10.23
CA GLU A 125 4.89 8.29 -10.46
C GLU A 125 4.29 6.91 -10.11
N VAL A 126 3.30 6.90 -9.24
CA VAL A 126 2.54 5.71 -8.85
C VAL A 126 1.06 6.04 -8.90
N ARG A 127 0.28 5.28 -9.68
CA ARG A 127 -1.16 5.47 -9.84
C ARG A 127 -1.92 4.26 -9.33
N PHE A 128 -2.82 4.45 -8.37
CA PHE A 128 -3.65 3.38 -7.82
C PHE A 128 -4.74 2.94 -8.79
N HIS A 129 -4.67 1.68 -9.26
CA HIS A 129 -5.55 1.11 -10.28
C HIS A 129 -6.83 0.52 -9.70
N HIS A 130 -6.67 -0.45 -8.83
CA HIS A 130 -7.79 -1.12 -8.19
C HIS A 130 -7.39 -1.76 -6.86
N VAL A 131 -8.39 -2.01 -6.03
CA VAL A 131 -8.27 -2.94 -4.91
C VAL A 131 -9.02 -4.20 -5.29
N GLY A 132 -8.42 -5.36 -5.09
CA GLY A 132 -9.08 -6.63 -5.32
C GLY A 132 -9.21 -7.47 -4.06
N TYR A 133 -10.26 -8.28 -4.06
CA TYR A 133 -10.64 -9.13 -2.95
C TYR A 133 -10.78 -10.57 -3.43
N ARG A 134 -10.15 -11.47 -2.68
CA ARG A 134 -10.25 -12.92 -2.86
C ARG A 134 -10.96 -13.52 -1.66
N PHE A 135 -11.89 -14.42 -1.92
CA PHE A 135 -12.67 -15.09 -0.88
C PHE A 135 -12.45 -16.60 -0.94
N ILE A 136 -12.44 -17.26 0.22
CA ILE A 136 -12.44 -18.71 0.35
C ILE A 136 -13.80 -19.28 -0.07
N ASN A 137 -14.87 -18.59 0.33
CA ASN A 137 -16.25 -19.00 0.13
C ASN A 137 -16.93 -18.10 -0.93
N ASP A 138 -17.51 -18.72 -1.95
CA ASP A 138 -18.29 -18.06 -2.99
C ASP A 138 -19.43 -17.21 -2.41
N GLU A 139 -20.12 -17.69 -1.36
CA GLU A 139 -21.20 -16.95 -0.72
C GLU A 139 -20.72 -15.63 -0.09
N GLU A 140 -19.55 -15.63 0.55
CA GLU A 140 -18.95 -14.41 1.11
C GLU A 140 -18.58 -13.44 -0.02
N GLY A 141 -18.01 -13.95 -1.11
CA GLY A 141 -17.66 -13.14 -2.28
C GLY A 141 -18.88 -12.53 -2.97
N GLU A 142 -19.95 -13.31 -3.16
CA GLU A 142 -21.20 -12.85 -3.77
C GLU A 142 -21.90 -11.81 -2.91
N ASN A 143 -21.92 -12.00 -1.58
CA ASN A 143 -22.46 -11.02 -0.64
C ASN A 143 -21.65 -9.72 -0.65
N ALA A 144 -20.32 -9.81 -0.67
CA ALA A 144 -19.44 -8.64 -0.73
C ALA A 144 -19.60 -7.86 -2.06
N LEU A 145 -19.70 -8.59 -3.17
CA LEU A 145 -19.96 -8.02 -4.50
C LEU A 145 -21.31 -7.31 -4.54
N LYS A 146 -22.37 -7.96 -4.05
CA LYS A 146 -23.72 -7.39 -3.98
C LYS A 146 -23.73 -6.09 -3.16
N ALA A 147 -23.13 -6.12 -1.97
CA ALA A 147 -23.02 -4.92 -1.12
C ALA A 147 -22.28 -3.77 -1.81
N ALA A 148 -21.24 -4.08 -2.60
CA ALA A 148 -20.49 -3.08 -3.36
C ALA A 148 -21.32 -2.48 -4.50
N MET A 149 -22.04 -3.31 -5.27
CA MET A 149 -22.95 -2.85 -6.33
C MET A 149 -24.07 -1.97 -5.78
N ASP A 150 -24.72 -2.40 -4.70
CA ASP A 150 -25.80 -1.66 -4.04
C ASP A 150 -25.31 -0.28 -3.57
N LYS A 151 -24.14 -0.22 -2.91
CA LYS A 151 -23.55 1.02 -2.41
C LYS A 151 -23.21 2.01 -3.53
N GLN A 152 -22.78 1.53 -4.69
CA GLN A 152 -22.41 2.38 -5.82
C GLN A 152 -23.57 2.66 -6.79
N SER A 153 -24.73 2.02 -6.57
CA SER A 153 -25.85 2.06 -7.54
C SER A 153 -25.39 1.73 -8.96
N ASN A 154 -24.51 0.73 -9.09
CA ASN A 154 -23.83 0.39 -10.34
C ASN A 154 -23.78 -1.13 -10.54
N THR A 155 -23.68 -1.58 -11.79
CA THR A 155 -23.50 -2.99 -12.15
C THR A 155 -22.03 -3.37 -12.15
N ALA A 156 -21.72 -4.61 -11.75
CA ALA A 156 -20.38 -5.14 -11.90
C ALA A 156 -20.10 -5.58 -13.35
N ARG A 157 -18.92 -5.24 -13.86
CA ARG A 157 -18.42 -5.75 -15.14
C ARG A 157 -17.67 -7.06 -14.91
N LEU A 158 -18.07 -8.12 -15.61
CA LEU A 158 -17.38 -9.40 -15.61
C LEU A 158 -16.22 -9.38 -16.61
N LEU A 159 -15.03 -9.76 -16.15
CA LEU A 159 -13.88 -10.08 -16.98
C LEU A 159 -13.32 -11.44 -16.62
N HIS A 160 -13.05 -12.26 -17.62
CA HIS A 160 -12.40 -13.55 -17.43
C HIS A 160 -10.87 -13.36 -17.31
N ALA A 161 -10.26 -14.01 -16.33
CA ALA A 161 -8.83 -14.28 -16.29
C ALA A 161 -8.59 -15.77 -16.61
N SER A 162 -7.33 -16.19 -16.71
CA SER A 162 -6.98 -17.58 -17.04
C SER A 162 -7.38 -18.59 -15.96
N ASP A 163 -7.52 -18.13 -14.72
CA ASP A 163 -7.67 -18.96 -13.52
C ASP A 163 -8.88 -18.57 -12.65
N HIS A 164 -9.44 -17.38 -12.84
CA HIS A 164 -10.61 -16.89 -12.11
C HIS A 164 -11.43 -15.88 -12.92
N ASP A 165 -12.67 -15.65 -12.47
CA ASP A 165 -13.51 -14.56 -12.95
C ASP A 165 -13.32 -13.33 -12.07
N ARG A 166 -13.35 -12.14 -12.70
CA ARG A 166 -13.19 -10.85 -12.04
C ARG A 166 -14.45 -10.03 -12.21
N TYR A 167 -15.10 -9.69 -11.11
CA TYR A 167 -16.23 -8.76 -11.09
C TYR A 167 -15.74 -7.39 -10.65
N LEU A 168 -15.90 -6.40 -11.51
CA LEU A 168 -15.37 -5.06 -11.30
C LEU A 168 -16.48 -4.05 -11.05
N VAL A 169 -16.42 -3.38 -9.91
CA VAL A 169 -17.32 -2.29 -9.54
C VAL A 169 -16.56 -0.97 -9.60
N GLU A 170 -17.01 -0.04 -10.45
CA GLU A 170 -16.45 1.30 -10.53
C GLU A 170 -16.81 2.12 -9.28
N VAL A 171 -15.83 2.82 -8.72
CA VAL A 171 -16.02 3.75 -7.60
C VAL A 171 -15.57 5.16 -8.01
N PRO A 172 -16.49 6.12 -8.15
CA PRO A 172 -16.16 7.52 -8.38
C PRO A 172 -15.37 8.11 -7.20
N THR A 173 -14.36 8.94 -7.48
CA THR A 173 -13.58 9.61 -6.43
C THR A 173 -12.94 10.89 -6.94
N SER A 174 -12.79 11.91 -6.10
CA SER A 174 -11.99 13.10 -6.41
C SER A 174 -10.50 12.93 -6.10
N LYS A 175 -10.11 11.85 -5.41
CA LYS A 175 -8.73 11.61 -4.95
C LYS A 175 -7.84 10.93 -6.00
N SER A 176 -8.43 10.36 -7.05
CA SER A 176 -7.72 9.76 -8.18
C SER A 176 -7.62 10.76 -9.33
N GLN A 177 -6.48 10.80 -10.04
CA GLN A 177 -6.33 11.58 -11.28
C GLN A 177 -7.36 11.17 -12.34
N ASN A 178 -7.76 9.89 -12.36
CA ASN A 178 -8.75 9.36 -13.29
C ASN A 178 -10.20 9.57 -12.83
N LYS A 179 -10.38 10.25 -11.69
CA LYS A 179 -11.67 10.50 -11.01
C LYS A 179 -12.47 9.24 -10.65
N ARG A 180 -11.83 8.08 -10.70
CA ARG A 180 -12.39 6.77 -10.38
C ARG A 180 -11.29 5.78 -9.98
N TYR A 181 -11.68 4.69 -9.33
CA TYR A 181 -10.90 3.47 -9.18
C TYR A 181 -11.85 2.27 -9.26
N TRP A 182 -11.31 1.06 -9.24
CA TRP A 182 -12.10 -0.17 -9.31
C TRP A 182 -12.00 -1.00 -8.04
N LYS A 183 -13.11 -1.64 -7.66
CA LYS A 183 -13.11 -2.77 -6.72
C LYS A 183 -13.28 -4.05 -7.51
N GLU A 184 -12.31 -4.95 -7.38
CA GLU A 184 -12.32 -6.26 -8.01
C GLU A 184 -12.74 -7.33 -7.00
N PHE A 185 -13.67 -8.19 -7.38
CA PHE A 185 -14.09 -9.36 -6.60
C PHE A 185 -13.78 -10.60 -7.43
N GLN A 186 -12.91 -11.46 -6.92
CA GLN A 186 -12.44 -12.63 -7.65
C GLN A 186 -13.27 -13.86 -7.30
N LYS A 187 -13.78 -14.56 -8.32
CA LYS A 187 -14.43 -15.87 -8.19
C LYS A 187 -13.55 -16.94 -8.82
N TRP A 188 -12.96 -17.76 -7.99
CA TRP A 188 -12.03 -18.80 -8.42
C TRP A 188 -12.76 -20.11 -8.68
N SER A 189 -12.34 -20.83 -9.72
CA SER A 189 -12.88 -22.17 -10.01
C SER A 189 -12.42 -23.23 -9.00
N THR A 190 -11.33 -22.95 -8.27
CA THR A 190 -10.77 -23.81 -7.24
C THR A 190 -10.88 -23.17 -5.87
N PRO A 191 -11.15 -23.95 -4.80
CA PRO A 191 -11.22 -23.43 -3.44
C PRO A 191 -9.91 -22.75 -3.04
N GLN A 192 -10.01 -21.52 -2.54
CA GLN A 192 -8.86 -20.76 -2.07
C GLN A 192 -8.51 -21.15 -0.63
N LYS A 193 -7.22 -21.11 -0.30
CA LYS A 193 -6.73 -21.47 1.05
C LYS A 193 -6.92 -20.36 2.08
N SER A 194 -6.98 -19.11 1.62
CA SER A 194 -7.15 -17.93 2.45
C SER A 194 -7.87 -16.81 1.72
N ASN A 195 -8.58 -15.97 2.48
CA ASN A 195 -9.07 -14.68 1.98
C ASN A 195 -7.85 -13.81 1.62
N GLY A 196 -8.04 -12.91 0.66
CA GLY A 196 -6.97 -12.06 0.17
C GLY A 196 -7.43 -10.64 -0.15
N LEU A 197 -6.49 -9.72 -0.06
CA LEU A 197 -6.61 -8.33 -0.45
C LEU A 197 -5.37 -7.98 -1.27
N HIS A 198 -5.55 -7.37 -2.42
CA HIS A 198 -4.43 -6.78 -3.15
C HIS A 198 -4.73 -5.35 -3.57
N TRP A 199 -3.69 -4.54 -3.64
CA TRP A 199 -3.70 -3.25 -4.32
C TRP A 199 -2.88 -3.37 -5.58
N ASP A 200 -3.42 -2.88 -6.70
CA ASP A 200 -2.71 -2.84 -7.96
C ASP A 200 -2.35 -1.40 -8.32
N PHE A 201 -1.10 -1.18 -8.68
CA PHE A 201 -0.56 0.12 -9.02
C PHE A 201 0.08 0.13 -10.41
N ALA A 202 -0.17 1.20 -11.16
CA ALA A 202 0.57 1.50 -12.38
C ALA A 202 1.76 2.41 -12.07
N THR A 203 2.93 2.05 -12.57
CA THR A 203 4.18 2.80 -12.43
C THR A 203 5.07 2.56 -13.66
N THR A 204 6.03 3.43 -13.93
CA THR A 204 6.93 3.31 -15.09
C THR A 204 7.85 2.08 -15.01
N ASP A 205 8.16 1.61 -13.80
CA ASP A 205 9.07 0.49 -13.55
C ASP A 205 8.53 -0.44 -12.44
N PRO A 206 7.52 -1.27 -12.76
CA PRO A 206 6.80 -2.06 -11.76
C PRO A 206 7.69 -3.11 -11.09
N GLU A 207 8.56 -3.78 -11.84
CA GLU A 207 9.47 -4.77 -11.31
C GLU A 207 10.43 -4.13 -10.31
N ARG A 208 11.04 -2.99 -10.66
CA ARG A 208 11.98 -2.30 -9.76
C ARG A 208 11.31 -1.78 -8.49
N MET A 209 10.06 -1.30 -8.58
CA MET A 209 9.30 -0.89 -7.39
C MET A 209 9.09 -2.07 -6.44
N ILE A 210 8.68 -3.22 -6.97
CA ILE A 210 8.43 -4.43 -6.18
C ILE A 210 9.74 -5.01 -5.63
N GLU A 211 10.82 -5.04 -6.42
CA GLU A 211 12.16 -5.44 -5.97
C GLU A 211 12.68 -4.54 -4.86
N TYR A 212 12.45 -3.22 -4.94
CA TYR A 212 12.76 -2.28 -3.87
C TYR A 212 12.02 -2.64 -2.58
N ILE A 213 10.70 -2.87 -2.67
CA ILE A 213 9.89 -3.25 -1.52
C ILE A 213 10.37 -4.58 -0.94
N GLY A 214 10.55 -5.62 -1.76
CA GLY A 214 11.01 -6.94 -1.33
C GLY A 214 12.39 -6.91 -0.67
N LYS A 215 13.35 -6.22 -1.28
CA LYS A 215 14.72 -6.08 -0.76
C LYS A 215 14.75 -5.50 0.66
N TYR A 216 14.01 -4.43 0.91
CA TYR A 216 14.06 -3.71 2.20
C TYR A 216 13.05 -4.24 3.23
N SER A 217 12.02 -4.94 2.81
CA SER A 217 11.09 -5.64 3.72
C SER A 217 11.55 -7.06 4.06
N GLY A 218 12.41 -7.67 3.24
CA GLY A 218 12.78 -9.08 3.30
C GLY A 218 11.66 -10.03 2.83
N LEU A 219 10.64 -9.51 2.16
CA LEU A 219 9.56 -10.31 1.57
C LEU A 219 9.99 -10.87 0.21
N GLN A 220 9.43 -12.03 -0.13
CA GLN A 220 9.63 -12.64 -1.43
C GLN A 220 8.92 -11.82 -2.51
N VAL A 221 9.59 -11.65 -3.64
CA VAL A 221 9.05 -10.98 -4.83
C VAL A 221 8.81 -11.99 -5.92
N GLU A 222 7.77 -11.73 -6.71
CA GLU A 222 7.50 -12.46 -7.94
C GLU A 222 7.47 -11.46 -9.09
N THR A 223 8.07 -11.86 -10.21
CA THR A 223 8.07 -11.09 -11.45
C THR A 223 7.71 -12.00 -12.60
N TRP A 224 6.97 -11.45 -13.55
CA TRP A 224 6.52 -12.16 -14.75
C TRP A 224 6.84 -11.34 -15.99
N LYS A 225 6.74 -11.99 -17.15
CA LYS A 225 6.87 -11.31 -18.43
C LYS A 225 5.78 -10.25 -18.54
N ARG A 226 6.14 -9.04 -18.96
CA ARG A 226 5.18 -7.96 -19.21
C ARG A 226 4.19 -8.36 -20.30
N GLU A 227 2.91 -8.33 -19.94
CA GLU A 227 1.78 -8.50 -20.84
C GLU A 227 0.88 -7.26 -20.76
N LYS A 228 0.29 -6.89 -21.89
CA LYS A 228 -0.52 -5.67 -21.97
C LYS A 228 -1.74 -5.78 -21.05
N GLY A 229 -1.87 -4.84 -20.10
CA GLY A 229 -3.00 -4.78 -19.18
C GLY A 229 -2.94 -5.74 -17.98
N SER A 230 -1.83 -6.46 -17.83
CA SER A 230 -1.59 -7.37 -16.71
C SER A 230 -0.53 -6.81 -15.75
N PRO A 231 -0.59 -7.14 -14.45
CA PRO A 231 0.53 -6.91 -13.55
C PRO A 231 1.73 -7.76 -13.97
N SER A 232 2.94 -7.24 -13.76
CA SER A 232 4.19 -7.94 -14.05
C SER A 232 5.05 -8.16 -12.81
N ALA A 233 4.64 -7.65 -11.64
CA ALA A 233 5.33 -7.90 -10.39
C ALA A 233 4.39 -7.87 -9.18
N LEU A 234 4.79 -8.60 -8.13
CA LEU A 234 4.03 -8.89 -6.91
C LEU A 234 4.98 -8.94 -5.70
N VAL A 235 4.55 -8.36 -4.59
CA VAL A 235 5.06 -8.67 -3.24
C VAL A 235 3.88 -8.85 -2.30
N HIS A 236 3.98 -9.80 -1.38
CA HIS A 236 2.89 -10.08 -0.45
C HIS A 236 3.38 -10.50 0.95
N ALA A 237 2.48 -10.36 1.92
CA ALA A 237 2.65 -10.83 3.29
C ALA A 237 1.30 -11.28 3.83
N PHE A 238 1.32 -12.18 4.81
CA PHE A 238 0.10 -12.64 5.48
C PHE A 238 -0.17 -11.80 6.72
N ASP A 239 -1.41 -11.36 6.93
CA ASP A 239 -1.80 -10.72 8.18
C ASP A 239 -1.92 -11.73 9.34
N LYS A 240 -2.27 -11.25 10.53
CA LYS A 240 -2.41 -12.08 11.72
C LYS A 240 -3.52 -13.14 11.65
N ASP A 241 -4.48 -12.96 10.74
CA ASP A 241 -5.59 -13.88 10.50
C ASP A 241 -5.27 -14.83 9.32
N GLY A 242 -4.05 -14.76 8.77
CA GLY A 242 -3.63 -15.56 7.62
C GLY A 242 -4.17 -15.06 6.28
N ARG A 243 -4.74 -13.85 6.23
CA ARG A 243 -5.18 -13.24 4.98
C ARG A 243 -3.98 -12.78 4.18
N ASP A 244 -4.00 -13.05 2.88
CA ASP A 244 -2.94 -12.70 1.95
C ASP A 244 -3.07 -11.23 1.54
N ILE A 245 -2.09 -10.40 1.86
CA ILE A 245 -2.08 -8.96 1.57
C ILE A 245 -0.97 -8.68 0.56
N ALA A 246 -1.34 -8.25 -0.64
CA ALA A 246 -0.41 -8.10 -1.76
C ALA A 246 -0.40 -6.69 -2.37
N ILE A 247 0.76 -6.32 -2.92
CA ILE A 247 0.92 -5.19 -3.83
C ILE A 247 1.28 -5.76 -5.20
N HIS A 248 0.42 -5.50 -6.17
CA HIS A 248 0.66 -5.78 -7.58
C HIS A 248 1.13 -4.50 -8.29
N ALA A 249 1.98 -4.67 -9.29
CA ALA A 249 2.48 -3.56 -10.08
C ALA A 249 2.41 -3.87 -11.58
N ARG A 250 2.02 -2.85 -12.37
CA ARG A 250 1.93 -2.89 -13.83
C ARG A 250 2.59 -1.66 -14.46
N SER A 251 2.96 -1.77 -15.74
CA SER A 251 3.67 -0.70 -16.46
C SER A 251 2.75 0.41 -16.96
N GLU A 252 1.47 0.12 -17.15
CA GLU A 252 0.52 1.02 -17.78
C GLU A 252 -0.76 1.17 -16.97
N TRP A 253 -1.27 2.40 -16.93
CA TRP A 253 -2.65 2.61 -16.55
C TRP A 253 -3.57 2.15 -17.69
N THR A 254 -4.42 1.19 -17.40
CA THR A 254 -5.44 0.73 -18.34
C THR A 254 -6.82 1.12 -17.83
N PHE A 255 -7.64 1.73 -18.69
CA PHE A 255 -9.07 1.75 -18.44
C PHE A 255 -9.58 0.32 -18.60
N ILE A 256 -10.17 -0.23 -17.53
CA ILE A 256 -10.71 -1.58 -17.56
C ILE A 256 -12.02 -1.59 -18.35
#